data_AF-A0A015LDA0-F1
#
_entry.id   AF-A0A015LDA0-F1
#
_cell.length_a   1.000
_cell.length_b   1.000
_cell.length_c   1.000
_cell.angle_alpha   90.00
_cell.angle_beta   90.00
_cell.angle_gamma   90.00
#
_symmetry.space_group_name_H-M   'P 1'
#
loop_
_entity.id
_entity.type
_entity.pdbx_description
1 polymer ?
#
loop_
_entity_poly.entity_id
_entity_poly.type
_entity_poly.pdbx_seq_one_letter_code
_entity_poly.pdbx_strand_id
1 'polypeptide(L)'
;MSGMLTANPWNSVELIEAMIKMADTDLFEEVRQLFERASKQTPEVMCLGLAQVQKPWNPLHQEIVNRLVLMFLTGHSSSTPVLTRLWQVNSNLFVEGCLEMYKKDAMTISRILDIAQDLKQILNPLLAVQPFSFSIDLAALASRREYLNLEKWLQDNIIEFGDSFVHDCLEFLSQKIAMEVTRENNGNLQSVKLTGDVFAIFLRILSNRFAIY
;
A
#
# COMPACT_ATOMS: atom_id res chain seq x y z
N MET A 1 -4.68 8.26 -29.20
CA MET A 1 -4.58 7.28 -28.09
C MET A 1 -5.74 7.38 -27.10
N SER A 2 -6.24 8.57 -26.74
CA SER A 2 -7.38 8.72 -25.79
C SER A 2 -8.70 8.06 -26.25
N GLY A 3 -9.03 8.12 -27.55
CA GLY A 3 -10.28 7.56 -28.07
C GLY A 3 -10.35 6.02 -28.14
N MET A 4 -9.22 5.31 -28.08
CA MET A 4 -9.20 3.84 -28.07
C MET A 4 -9.45 3.27 -26.66
N LEU A 5 -9.12 4.04 -25.62
CA LEU A 5 -9.32 3.64 -24.23
C LEU A 5 -10.78 3.79 -23.81
N THR A 6 -11.52 4.78 -24.33
CA THR A 6 -12.93 5.01 -23.96
C THR A 6 -13.90 4.01 -24.59
N ALA A 7 -13.58 3.48 -25.78
CA ALA A 7 -14.39 2.49 -26.49
C ALA A 7 -14.03 1.03 -26.15
N ASN A 8 -13.17 0.80 -25.15
CA ASN A 8 -12.75 -0.54 -24.78
C ASN A 8 -13.90 -1.26 -24.03
N PRO A 9 -14.31 -2.48 -24.46
CA PRO A 9 -15.36 -3.26 -23.80
C PRO A 9 -15.12 -3.45 -22.30
N TRP A 10 -13.85 -3.52 -21.88
CA TRP A 10 -13.44 -3.68 -20.48
C TRP A 10 -13.70 -2.44 -19.60
N ASN A 11 -14.20 -1.33 -20.16
CA ASN A 11 -14.74 -0.23 -19.35
C ASN A 11 -16.13 -0.52 -18.79
N SER A 12 -16.87 -1.49 -19.34
CA SER A 12 -18.19 -1.85 -18.81
C SER A 12 -18.02 -2.73 -17.57
N VAL A 13 -18.43 -2.20 -16.43
CA VAL A 13 -18.46 -2.92 -15.15
C VAL A 13 -19.42 -4.10 -15.25
N GLU A 14 -20.54 -3.94 -15.95
CA GLU A 14 -21.56 -4.99 -16.15
C GLU A 14 -20.99 -6.17 -16.94
N LEU A 15 -20.17 -5.92 -17.96
CA LEU A 15 -19.49 -6.97 -18.70
C LEU A 15 -18.53 -7.75 -17.80
N ILE A 16 -17.72 -7.03 -17.01
CA ILE A 16 -16.76 -7.67 -16.08
C ILE A 16 -17.52 -8.51 -15.04
N GLU A 17 -18.59 -7.98 -14.46
CA GLU A 17 -19.44 -8.72 -13.51
C GLU A 17 -20.06 -9.97 -14.14
N ALA A 18 -20.57 -9.88 -15.37
CA ALA A 18 -21.12 -11.02 -16.09
C ALA A 18 -20.05 -12.10 -16.34
N MET A 19 -18.85 -11.69 -16.76
CA MET A 19 -17.74 -12.61 -16.98
C MET A 19 -17.26 -13.27 -15.68
N ILE A 20 -17.18 -12.52 -14.58
CA ILE A 20 -16.85 -13.08 -13.26
C ILE A 20 -17.89 -14.13 -12.85
N LYS A 21 -19.19 -13.86 -13.03
CA LYS A 21 -20.26 -14.85 -12.76
C LYS A 21 -20.13 -16.08 -13.65
N MET A 22 -19.76 -15.92 -14.92
CA MET A 22 -19.48 -17.04 -15.81
C MET A 22 -18.26 -17.85 -15.37
N ALA A 23 -17.27 -17.22 -14.74
CA ALA A 23 -16.10 -17.94 -14.21
C ALA A 23 -16.46 -18.90 -13.06
N ASP A 24 -17.61 -18.70 -12.39
CA ASP A 24 -18.10 -19.64 -11.37
C ASP A 24 -18.81 -20.87 -11.97
N THR A 25 -18.81 -21.00 -13.30
CA THR A 25 -19.38 -22.13 -14.05
C THR A 25 -18.26 -23.00 -14.66
N ASP A 26 -18.63 -23.92 -15.56
CA ASP A 26 -17.71 -24.71 -16.36
C ASP A 26 -16.88 -23.88 -17.36
N LEU A 27 -17.19 -22.60 -17.54
CA LEU A 27 -16.49 -21.65 -18.41
C LEU A 27 -15.29 -20.94 -17.74
N PHE A 28 -14.82 -21.43 -16.58
CA PHE A 28 -13.74 -20.80 -15.82
C PHE A 28 -12.48 -20.55 -16.65
N GLU A 29 -12.00 -21.56 -17.38
CA GLU A 29 -10.73 -21.47 -18.12
C GLU A 29 -10.83 -20.51 -19.30
N GLU A 30 -11.97 -20.45 -19.98
CA GLU A 30 -12.24 -19.52 -21.08
C GLU A 30 -12.25 -18.08 -20.57
N VAL A 31 -12.95 -17.81 -19.46
CA VAL A 31 -12.99 -16.48 -18.85
C VAL A 31 -11.60 -16.07 -18.37
N ARG A 32 -10.88 -16.98 -17.70
CA ARG A 32 -9.50 -16.75 -17.25
C ARG A 32 -8.59 -16.38 -18.42
N GLN A 33 -8.62 -17.14 -19.51
CA GLN A 33 -7.83 -16.84 -20.70
C GLN A 33 -8.18 -15.48 -21.32
N LEU A 34 -9.46 -15.11 -21.35
CA LEU A 34 -9.89 -13.80 -21.85
C LEU A 34 -9.36 -12.67 -20.96
N PHE A 35 -9.49 -12.78 -19.65
CA PHE A 35 -8.97 -11.78 -18.72
C PHE A 35 -7.44 -11.68 -18.76
N GLU A 36 -6.73 -12.80 -18.93
CA GLU A 36 -5.28 -12.83 -19.09
C GLU A 36 -4.84 -12.09 -20.36
N ARG A 37 -5.54 -12.31 -21.47
CA ARG A 37 -5.29 -11.57 -22.73
C ARG A 37 -5.56 -10.08 -22.56
N ALA A 38 -6.68 -9.71 -21.95
CA ALA A 38 -7.05 -8.33 -21.68
C ALA A 38 -6.03 -7.62 -20.78
N SER A 39 -5.57 -8.29 -19.72
CA SER A 39 -4.55 -7.80 -18.79
C SER A 39 -3.22 -7.53 -19.47
N LYS A 40 -2.87 -8.26 -20.54
CA LYS A 40 -1.63 -8.03 -21.31
C LYS A 40 -1.78 -6.92 -22.34
N GLN A 41 -2.94 -6.80 -22.97
CA GLN A 41 -3.18 -5.83 -24.04
C GLN A 41 -3.49 -4.44 -23.50
N THR A 42 -4.31 -4.35 -22.45
CA THR A 42 -4.78 -3.10 -21.85
C THR A 42 -4.83 -3.22 -20.33
N PRO A 43 -3.66 -3.33 -19.65
CA PRO A 43 -3.59 -3.51 -18.20
C PRO A 43 -4.25 -2.38 -17.42
N GLU A 44 -4.19 -1.13 -17.93
CA GLU A 44 -4.77 0.05 -17.29
C GLU A 44 -6.29 -0.06 -17.20
N VAL A 45 -6.92 -0.41 -18.32
CA VAL A 45 -8.38 -0.55 -18.41
C VAL A 45 -8.84 -1.72 -17.56
N MET A 46 -8.12 -2.86 -17.64
CA MET A 46 -8.49 -4.04 -16.89
C MET A 46 -8.40 -3.80 -15.37
N CYS A 47 -7.34 -3.14 -14.90
CA CYS A 47 -7.15 -2.82 -13.49
C CYS A 47 -8.27 -1.94 -12.96
N LEU A 48 -8.58 -0.85 -13.68
CA LEU A 48 -9.63 0.09 -13.26
C LEU A 48 -11.04 -0.49 -13.42
N GLY A 49 -11.27 -1.31 -14.45
CA GLY A 49 -12.54 -2.01 -14.65
C GLY A 49 -12.84 -2.97 -13.51
N LEU A 50 -11.87 -3.84 -13.16
CA LEU A 50 -11.98 -4.78 -12.05
C LEU A 50 -12.15 -4.05 -10.70
N ALA A 51 -11.37 -3.00 -10.46
CA ALA A 51 -11.43 -2.24 -9.20
C ALA A 51 -12.80 -1.59 -8.89
N GLN A 52 -13.61 -1.34 -9.92
CA GLN A 52 -14.93 -0.73 -9.80
C GLN A 52 -16.04 -1.74 -9.44
N VAL A 53 -15.81 -3.04 -9.65
CA VAL A 53 -16.78 -4.09 -9.33
C VAL A 53 -16.90 -4.22 -7.80
N GLN A 54 -18.14 -4.25 -7.30
CA GLN A 54 -18.39 -4.36 -5.86
C GLN A 54 -18.08 -5.77 -5.34
N LYS A 55 -17.61 -5.86 -4.10
CA LYS A 55 -17.41 -7.15 -3.40
C LYS A 55 -18.79 -7.83 -3.17
N PRO A 56 -18.88 -9.17 -3.07
CA PRO A 56 -17.78 -10.14 -2.99
C PRO A 56 -17.15 -10.49 -4.34
N TRP A 57 -15.83 -10.71 -4.33
CA TRP A 57 -15.07 -11.13 -5.51
C TRP A 57 -14.74 -12.62 -5.42
N ASN A 58 -14.87 -13.34 -6.54
CA ASN A 58 -14.40 -14.71 -6.65
C ASN A 58 -12.86 -14.79 -6.72
N PRO A 59 -12.25 -15.98 -6.58
CA PRO A 59 -10.79 -16.13 -6.58
C PRO A 59 -10.11 -15.60 -7.85
N LEU A 60 -10.75 -15.76 -9.02
CA LEU A 60 -10.20 -15.28 -10.29
C LEU A 60 -10.08 -13.76 -10.31
N HIS A 61 -11.13 -13.06 -9.88
CA HIS A 61 -11.11 -11.61 -9.79
C HIS A 61 -10.02 -11.15 -8.80
N GLN A 62 -10.00 -11.71 -7.59
CA GLN A 62 -8.99 -11.39 -6.58
C GLN A 62 -7.56 -11.58 -7.09
N GLU A 63 -7.27 -12.71 -7.76
CA GLU A 63 -5.96 -13.01 -8.34
C GLU A 63 -5.52 -11.92 -9.34
N ILE A 64 -6.40 -11.59 -10.28
CA ILE A 64 -6.04 -10.70 -11.39
C ILE A 64 -5.94 -9.25 -10.93
N VAL A 65 -6.88 -8.78 -10.10
CA VAL A 65 -6.86 -7.41 -9.61
C VAL A 65 -5.64 -7.15 -8.72
N ASN A 66 -5.31 -8.06 -7.80
CA ASN A 66 -4.14 -7.90 -6.93
C ASN A 66 -2.83 -7.90 -7.74
N ARG A 67 -2.73 -8.76 -8.76
CA ARG A 67 -1.58 -8.80 -9.65
C ARG A 67 -1.41 -7.50 -10.45
N LEU A 68 -2.50 -6.96 -10.99
CA LEU A 68 -2.48 -5.71 -11.75
C LEU A 68 -2.16 -4.51 -10.85
N VAL A 69 -2.79 -4.41 -9.67
CA VAL A 69 -2.50 -3.35 -8.69
C VAL A 69 -1.02 -3.38 -8.31
N LEU A 70 -0.46 -4.56 -8.00
CA LEU A 70 0.96 -4.70 -7.67
C LEU A 70 1.85 -4.27 -8.84
N MET A 71 1.51 -4.64 -10.08
CA MET A 71 2.24 -4.20 -11.28
C MET A 71 2.32 -2.66 -11.34
N PHE A 72 1.21 -1.96 -11.10
CA PHE A 72 1.21 -0.49 -11.11
C PHE A 72 1.94 0.11 -9.90
N LEU A 73 1.86 -0.49 -8.70
CA LEU A 73 2.63 -0.03 -7.55
C LEU A 73 4.15 -0.17 -7.75
N THR A 74 4.59 -1.25 -8.41
CA THR A 74 6.03 -1.50 -8.66
C THR A 74 6.68 -0.58 -9.70
N GLY A 75 5.90 0.10 -10.55
CA GLY A 75 6.41 1.13 -11.47
C GLY A 75 6.23 0.86 -12.96
N HIS A 76 5.00 0.60 -13.39
CA HIS A 76 4.62 0.60 -14.79
C HIS A 76 4.65 2.03 -15.40
N SER A 77 4.78 2.14 -16.72
CA SER A 77 4.87 3.44 -17.43
C SER A 77 3.61 4.31 -17.23
N SER A 78 2.45 3.69 -17.07
CA SER A 78 1.16 4.33 -16.82
C SER A 78 0.72 4.29 -15.34
N SER A 79 1.64 4.03 -14.40
CA SER A 79 1.33 3.94 -12.97
C SER A 79 0.65 5.17 -12.40
N THR A 80 1.17 6.39 -12.63
CA THR A 80 0.63 7.60 -12.02
C THR A 80 -0.86 7.82 -12.32
N PRO A 81 -1.32 7.85 -13.58
CA PRO A 81 -2.75 8.04 -13.87
C PRO A 81 -3.62 6.86 -13.39
N VAL A 82 -3.14 5.62 -13.49
CA VAL A 82 -3.89 4.44 -13.03
C VAL A 82 -4.05 4.44 -11.52
N LEU A 83 -2.97 4.64 -10.77
CA LEU A 83 -3.01 4.69 -9.31
C LEU A 83 -3.85 5.88 -8.81
N THR A 84 -3.76 7.03 -9.49
CA THR A 84 -4.60 8.20 -9.17
C THR A 84 -6.07 7.85 -9.30
N ARG A 85 -6.44 7.19 -10.40
CA ARG A 85 -7.83 6.79 -10.60
C ARG A 85 -8.25 5.66 -9.66
N LEU A 86 -7.37 4.69 -9.42
CA LEU A 86 -7.59 3.58 -8.49
C LEU A 86 -7.94 4.09 -7.10
N TRP A 87 -7.17 5.07 -6.59
CA TRP A 87 -7.45 5.70 -5.29
C TRP A 87 -8.85 6.32 -5.22
N GLN A 88 -9.30 6.96 -6.31
CA GLN A 88 -10.62 7.61 -6.38
C GLN A 88 -11.78 6.61 -6.44
N VAL A 89 -11.60 5.48 -7.14
CA VAL A 89 -12.67 4.49 -7.32
C VAL A 89 -12.72 3.46 -6.20
N ASN A 90 -11.56 3.09 -5.66
CA ASN A 90 -11.42 2.05 -4.66
C ASN A 90 -10.14 2.26 -3.83
N SER A 91 -10.20 3.19 -2.87
CA SER A 91 -9.10 3.48 -1.95
C SER A 91 -8.71 2.28 -1.09
N ASN A 92 -9.67 1.44 -0.70
CA ASN A 92 -9.42 0.23 0.09
C ASN A 92 -8.51 -0.75 -0.66
N LEU A 93 -8.81 -1.03 -1.93
CA LEU A 93 -7.98 -1.89 -2.77
C LEU A 93 -6.56 -1.33 -2.95
N PHE A 94 -6.43 0.00 -3.09
CA PHE A 94 -5.12 0.64 -3.14
C PHE A 94 -4.32 0.40 -1.85
N VAL A 95 -4.95 0.62 -0.68
CA VAL A 95 -4.31 0.40 0.63
C VAL A 95 -3.95 -1.08 0.82
N GLU A 96 -4.86 -2.00 0.51
CA GLU A 96 -4.63 -3.45 0.53
C GLU A 96 -3.38 -3.81 -0.30
N GLY A 97 -3.26 -3.25 -1.52
CA GLY A 97 -2.10 -3.45 -2.39
C GLY A 97 -0.79 -2.89 -1.80
N CYS A 98 -0.82 -1.71 -1.19
CA CYS A 98 0.34 -1.13 -0.50
C CYS A 98 0.79 -2.01 0.68
N LEU A 99 -0.16 -2.50 1.48
CA LEU A 99 0.13 -3.38 2.62
C LEU A 99 0.70 -4.72 2.16
N GLU A 100 0.15 -5.33 1.11
CA GLU A 100 0.70 -6.56 0.54
C GLU A 100 2.11 -6.37 0.00
N MET A 101 2.37 -5.25 -0.69
CA MET A 101 3.70 -4.91 -1.20
C MET A 101 4.72 -4.73 -0.07
N TYR A 102 4.34 -4.00 0.99
CA TYR A 102 5.17 -3.79 2.18
C TYR A 102 5.43 -5.09 2.94
N LYS A 103 4.41 -5.93 3.12
CA LYS A 103 4.53 -7.23 3.81
C LYS A 103 5.49 -8.17 3.08
N LYS A 104 5.54 -8.13 1.75
CA LYS A 104 6.47 -8.93 0.94
C LYS A 104 7.90 -8.41 1.02
N ASP A 105 8.08 -7.09 0.98
CA ASP A 105 9.39 -6.44 1.08
C ASP A 105 9.25 -5.06 1.74
N ALA A 106 9.78 -4.91 2.94
CA ALA A 106 9.70 -3.66 3.70
C ALA A 106 10.48 -2.52 3.05
N MET A 107 11.42 -2.78 2.13
CA MET A 107 12.11 -1.74 1.36
C MET A 107 11.17 -0.98 0.42
N THR A 108 10.07 -1.61 0.02
CA THR A 108 9.06 -1.01 -0.86
C THR A 108 8.36 0.19 -0.21
N ILE A 109 8.49 0.38 1.11
CA ILE A 109 7.97 1.56 1.81
C ILE A 109 8.47 2.88 1.21
N SER A 110 9.69 2.90 0.64
CA SER A 110 10.21 4.06 -0.08
C SER A 110 9.40 4.37 -1.33
N ARG A 111 9.06 3.33 -2.09
CA ARG A 111 8.22 3.45 -3.29
C ARG A 111 6.80 3.87 -2.95
N ILE A 112 6.23 3.32 -1.87
CA ILE A 112 4.89 3.70 -1.40
C ILE A 112 4.86 5.18 -1.02
N LEU A 113 5.89 5.67 -0.33
CA LEU A 113 5.99 7.09 -0.01
C LEU A 113 6.13 7.97 -1.27
N ASP A 114 6.93 7.57 -2.25
CA ASP A 114 7.06 8.30 -3.52
C ASP A 114 5.69 8.44 -4.21
N ILE A 115 4.95 7.33 -4.31
CA ILE A 115 3.58 7.31 -4.86
C ILE A 115 2.67 8.24 -4.04
N ALA A 116 2.77 8.20 -2.70
CA ALA A 116 1.97 9.06 -1.84
C ALA A 116 2.22 10.55 -2.04
N GLN A 117 3.47 10.93 -2.35
CA GLN A 117 3.82 12.30 -2.69
C GLN A 117 3.32 12.69 -4.08
N ASP A 118 3.46 11.79 -5.07
CA ASP A 118 3.05 12.04 -6.46
C ASP A 118 1.54 12.28 -6.58
N LEU A 119 0.73 11.46 -5.90
CA LEU A 119 -0.73 11.56 -5.99
C LEU A 119 -1.31 12.75 -5.22
N LYS A 120 -0.55 13.28 -4.25
CA LYS A 120 -0.97 14.31 -3.27
C LYS A 120 -2.20 13.87 -2.46
N GLN A 121 -2.31 14.30 -1.21
CA GLN A 121 -3.44 14.02 -0.31
C GLN A 121 -3.62 12.57 0.19
N ILE A 122 -2.85 11.58 -0.29
CA ILE A 122 -3.02 10.18 0.16
C ILE A 122 -2.13 9.77 1.34
N LEU A 123 -1.11 10.58 1.68
CA LEU A 123 -0.20 10.28 2.79
C LEU A 123 -0.94 10.15 4.13
N ASN A 124 -1.80 11.12 4.48
CA ASN A 124 -2.52 11.09 5.76
C ASN A 124 -3.43 9.85 5.89
N PRO A 125 -4.24 9.48 4.88
CA PRO A 125 -4.97 8.22 4.90
C PRO A 125 -4.08 6.99 5.12
N LEU A 126 -2.91 6.91 4.48
CA LEU A 126 -1.97 5.80 4.67
C LEU A 126 -1.37 5.75 6.07
N LEU A 127 -1.15 6.92 6.70
CA LEU A 127 -0.67 7.03 8.07
C LEU A 127 -1.74 6.63 9.11
N ALA A 128 -3.01 6.58 8.74
CA ALA A 128 -4.11 6.13 9.61
C ALA A 128 -4.37 4.62 9.52
N VAL A 129 -3.65 3.89 8.66
CA VAL A 129 -3.86 2.46 8.44
C VAL A 129 -3.36 1.65 9.64
N GLN A 130 -4.17 0.68 10.06
CA GLN A 130 -3.85 -0.32 11.07
C GLN A 130 -3.66 -1.71 10.42
N PRO A 131 -2.78 -2.57 10.96
CA PRO A 131 -1.96 -2.40 12.17
C PRO A 131 -0.82 -1.37 11.99
N PHE A 132 -0.38 -0.75 13.09
CA PHE A 132 0.48 0.44 13.05
C PHE A 132 1.91 0.19 12.55
N SER A 133 2.34 -1.07 12.41
CA SER A 133 3.69 -1.38 11.92
C SER A 133 4.01 -0.79 10.54
N PHE A 134 3.02 -0.72 9.65
CA PHE A 134 3.14 -0.06 8.35
C PHE A 134 3.17 1.46 8.48
N SER A 135 2.22 2.04 9.20
CA SER A 135 2.07 3.50 9.32
C SER A 135 3.21 4.14 10.11
N ILE A 136 3.76 3.45 11.12
CA ILE A 136 4.95 3.89 11.87
C ILE A 136 6.20 3.91 10.97
N ASP A 137 6.44 2.88 10.15
CA ASP A 137 7.58 2.88 9.22
C ASP A 137 7.43 3.96 8.14
N LEU A 138 6.21 4.11 7.61
CA LEU A 138 5.88 5.18 6.67
C LEU A 138 6.10 6.57 7.29
N ALA A 139 5.65 6.79 8.53
CA ALA A 139 5.81 8.05 9.26
C ALA A 139 7.29 8.38 9.50
N ALA A 140 8.07 7.39 9.94
CA ALA A 140 9.51 7.52 10.15
C ALA A 140 10.23 7.93 8.86
N LEU A 141 9.89 7.28 7.74
CA LEU A 141 10.45 7.61 6.44
C LEU A 141 10.01 9.00 5.93
N ALA A 142 8.72 9.32 6.08
CA ALA A 142 8.17 10.62 5.68
C ALA A 142 8.82 11.76 6.47
N SER A 143 9.08 11.56 7.77
CA SER A 143 9.80 12.50 8.61
C SER A 143 11.24 12.72 8.15
N ARG A 144 11.95 11.64 7.79
CA ARG A 144 13.32 11.73 7.28
C ARG A 144 13.41 12.53 5.97
N ARG A 145 12.34 12.53 5.18
CA ARG A 145 12.22 13.31 3.94
C ARG A 145 11.46 14.63 4.11
N GLU A 146 11.25 15.06 5.35
CA GLU A 146 10.63 16.34 5.70
C GLU A 146 9.17 16.49 5.23
N TYR A 147 8.48 15.38 4.96
CA TYR A 147 7.06 15.37 4.55
C TYR A 147 6.08 15.28 5.73
N LEU A 148 6.57 14.97 6.93
CA LEU A 148 5.76 14.78 8.13
C LEU A 148 6.47 15.34 9.36
N ASN A 149 5.73 16.03 10.23
CA ASN A 149 6.19 16.32 11.59
C ASN A 149 5.93 15.10 12.48
N LEU A 150 6.95 14.27 12.66
CA LEU A 150 6.84 13.02 13.41
C LEU A 150 6.51 13.24 14.88
N GLU A 151 7.07 14.27 15.51
CA GLU A 151 6.81 14.56 16.92
C GLU A 151 5.32 14.81 17.16
N LYS A 152 4.71 15.68 16.35
CA LYS A 152 3.29 15.94 16.42
C LYS A 152 2.47 14.67 16.12
N TRP A 153 2.82 13.94 15.06
CA TRP A 153 2.09 12.73 14.67
C TRP A 153 2.12 11.65 15.77
N LEU A 154 3.27 11.44 16.42
CA LEU A 154 3.39 10.52 17.55
C LEU A 154 2.56 10.98 18.74
N GLN A 155 2.60 12.27 19.10
CA GLN A 155 1.80 12.82 20.19
C GLN A 155 0.31 12.63 19.94
N ASP A 156 -0.17 12.99 18.75
CA ASP A 156 -1.57 12.87 18.36
C ASP A 156 -2.04 11.40 18.45
N ASN A 157 -1.26 10.44 17.94
CA ASN A 157 -1.60 9.00 18.00
C ASN A 157 -1.49 8.42 19.42
N ILE A 158 -0.57 8.90 20.26
CA ILE A 158 -0.49 8.49 21.68
C ILE A 158 -1.72 9.00 22.43
N ILE A 159 -2.20 10.21 22.15
CA ILE A 159 -3.43 10.75 22.76
C ILE A 159 -4.64 9.92 22.32
N GLU A 160 -4.72 9.54 21.04
CA GLU A 160 -5.86 8.82 20.48
C GLU A 160 -5.91 7.34 20.89
N PHE A 161 -4.78 6.63 20.80
CA PHE A 161 -4.70 5.18 20.97
C PHE A 161 -4.01 4.72 22.26
N GLY A 162 -3.33 5.63 22.98
CA GLY A 162 -2.75 5.33 24.28
C GLY A 162 -1.66 4.26 24.27
N ASP A 163 -1.75 3.31 25.20
CA ASP A 163 -0.71 2.31 25.48
C ASP A 163 -0.50 1.32 24.33
N SER A 164 -1.55 1.00 23.57
CA SER A 164 -1.42 0.06 22.44
C SER A 164 -0.51 0.63 21.35
N PHE A 165 -0.64 1.91 21.02
CA PHE A 165 0.22 2.55 20.03
C PHE A 165 1.67 2.70 20.52
N VAL A 166 1.86 2.95 21.83
CA VAL A 166 3.20 2.96 22.43
C VAL A 166 3.85 1.59 22.35
N HIS A 167 3.10 0.52 22.62
CA HIS A 167 3.60 -0.84 22.46
C HIS A 167 4.08 -1.11 21.03
N ASP A 168 3.26 -0.77 20.03
CA ASP A 168 3.62 -0.94 18.62
C ASP A 168 4.86 -0.11 18.22
N CYS A 169 5.00 1.10 18.76
CA CYS A 169 6.19 1.93 18.58
C CYS A 169 7.45 1.27 19.19
N LEU A 170 7.35 0.73 20.40
CA LEU A 170 8.48 0.03 21.05
C LEU A 170 8.86 -1.24 20.30
N GLU A 171 7.86 -2.01 19.85
CA GLU A 171 8.08 -3.20 19.03
C GLU A 171 8.78 -2.84 17.72
N PHE A 172 8.31 -1.80 17.02
CA PHE A 172 8.92 -1.29 15.80
C PHE A 172 10.40 -0.91 16.00
N LEU A 173 10.72 -0.15 17.06
CA LEU A 173 12.10 0.24 17.36
C LEU A 173 12.97 -0.98 17.68
N SER A 174 12.45 -1.92 18.47
CA SER A 174 13.15 -3.16 18.81
C SER A 174 13.47 -3.99 17.56
N GLN A 175 12.50 -4.16 16.66
CA GLN A 175 12.69 -4.86 15.39
C GLN A 175 13.75 -4.17 14.52
N LYS A 176 13.71 -2.83 14.40
CA LYS A 176 14.69 -2.07 13.61
C LYS A 176 16.11 -2.19 14.17
N ILE A 177 16.28 -2.12 15.49
CA ILE A 177 17.58 -2.32 16.15
C ILE A 177 18.10 -3.73 15.91
N ALA A 178 17.27 -4.76 16.11
CA ALA A 178 17.65 -6.16 15.88
C ALA A 178 18.09 -6.40 14.43
N MET A 179 17.40 -5.79 13.46
CA MET A 179 17.77 -5.84 12.05
C MET A 179 19.10 -5.14 11.76
N GLU A 180 19.41 -4.02 12.42
CA GLU A 180 20.70 -3.34 12.25
C GLU A 180 21.86 -4.17 12.78
N VAL A 181 21.74 -4.75 13.98
CA VAL A 181 22.75 -5.65 14.56
C VAL A 181 22.97 -6.88 13.67
N THR A 182 21.90 -7.40 13.06
CA THR A 182 22.00 -8.56 12.17
C THR A 182 22.59 -8.20 10.79
N ARG A 183 22.39 -6.97 10.30
CA ARG A 183 22.99 -6.47 9.04
C ARG A 183 24.50 -6.35 9.11
N GLU A 184 25.03 -5.95 10.26
CA GLU A 184 26.49 -5.90 10.49
C GLU A 184 27.13 -7.29 10.42
N ASN A 185 26.35 -8.34 10.70
CA ASN A 185 26.80 -9.73 10.68
C ASN A 185 26.52 -10.46 9.36
N ASN A 186 25.39 -10.19 8.68
CA ASN A 186 24.98 -10.84 7.44
C ASN A 186 24.31 -9.81 6.50
N GLY A 187 25.00 -9.40 5.43
CA GLY A 187 24.68 -8.24 4.58
C GLY A 187 23.37 -8.25 3.77
N ASN A 188 22.42 -9.18 3.99
CA ASN A 188 21.19 -9.32 3.22
C ASN A 188 19.92 -9.17 4.07
N LEU A 189 19.64 -7.97 4.59
CA LEU A 189 18.34 -7.65 5.20
C LEU A 189 17.66 -6.48 4.49
N GLN A 190 16.37 -6.67 4.21
CA GLN A 190 15.53 -5.77 3.42
C GLN A 190 14.66 -4.91 4.35
N SER A 191 15.24 -3.88 4.97
CA SER A 191 14.49 -2.83 5.67
C SER A 191 15.25 -1.51 5.65
N VAL A 192 14.50 -0.41 5.55
CA VAL A 192 15.07 0.94 5.52
C VAL A 192 15.65 1.27 6.89
N LYS A 193 16.93 1.67 6.93
CA LYS A 193 17.58 2.14 8.16
C LYS A 193 16.87 3.37 8.69
N LEU A 194 16.62 3.39 9.99
CA LEU A 194 16.17 4.58 10.69
C LEU A 194 17.37 5.50 10.92
N THR A 195 17.19 6.81 10.75
CA THR A 195 18.24 7.78 11.09
C THR A 195 18.27 8.01 12.60
N GLY A 196 19.44 8.38 13.14
CA GLY A 196 19.62 8.68 14.56
C GLY A 196 18.64 9.74 15.07
N ASP A 197 18.32 10.74 14.24
CA ASP A 197 17.37 11.81 14.59
C ASP A 197 15.93 11.28 14.76
N VAL A 198 15.49 10.38 13.88
CA VAL A 198 14.17 9.76 13.98
C VAL A 198 14.08 8.90 15.24
N PHE A 199 15.11 8.08 15.51
CA PHE A 199 15.22 7.31 16.75
C PHE A 199 15.15 8.21 18.00
N ALA A 200 15.86 9.34 18.00
CA ALA A 200 15.85 10.28 19.11
C ALA A 200 14.46 10.89 19.35
N ILE A 201 13.70 11.20 18.29
CA ILE A 201 12.33 11.69 18.40
C ILE A 201 11.44 10.66 19.08
N PHE A 202 11.49 9.39 18.64
CA PHE A 202 10.74 8.31 19.29
C PHE A 202 11.11 8.19 20.77
N LEU A 203 12.39 8.07 21.11
CA LEU A 203 12.82 7.89 22.49
C LEU A 203 12.41 9.05 23.40
N ARG A 204 12.53 10.29 22.92
CA ARG A 204 12.14 11.49 23.67
C ARG A 204 10.64 11.54 23.95
N ILE A 205 9.81 11.21 22.96
CA ILE A 205 8.35 11.26 23.11
C ILE A 205 7.86 10.12 24.02
N LEU A 206 8.43 8.93 23.86
CA LEU A 206 8.11 7.79 24.71
C LEU A 206 8.60 8.00 26.16
N SER A 207 9.81 8.55 26.37
CA SER A 207 10.37 8.80 27.70
C SER A 207 9.62 9.88 28.49
N ASN A 208 9.21 10.96 27.83
CA ASN A 208 8.45 12.04 28.47
C ASN A 208 7.12 11.56 29.07
N ARG A 209 6.55 10.46 28.54
CA ARG A 209 5.32 9.87 29.09
C ARG A 209 5.57 8.99 30.31
N PHE A 210 6.76 8.38 30.43
CA PHE A 210 7.16 7.66 31.65
C PHE A 210 7.56 8.61 32.79
N ALA A 211 7.89 9.87 32.50
CA ALA A 211 8.22 10.89 33.51
C ALA A 211 6.99 11.54 34.19
N ILE A 212 5.77 11.20 33.74
CA ILE A 212 4.50 11.74 34.25
C ILE A 212 3.81 10.77 35.24
N TYR A 213 4.46 9.64 35.56
CA TYR A 213 4.09 8.72 36.64
C TYR A 213 5.16 8.73 37.73
#